data_AF-A0A2S8G477-F1
#
_entry.id   AF-A0A2S8G477-F1
#
_cell.length_a   1.000
_cell.length_b   1.000
_cell.length_c   1.000
_cell.angle_alpha   90.00
_cell.angle_beta   90.00
_cell.angle_gamma   90.00
#
_symmetry.space_group_name_H-M   'P 1'
#
loop_
_entity.id
_entity.type
_entity.pdbx_description
1 polymer ?
#
loop_
_entity_poly.entity_id
_entity_poly.type
_entity_poly.pdbx_seq_one_letter_code
_entity_poly.pdbx_strand_id
1 'polypeptide(L)'
;MSLEPGDIIVLVIAAFALVVGICLRLLSGKLDRRRVEYFVNGRGDKLLSIQWAPFGPWALGERSGVYQIRYLDKEGCEHQAYVKTSLINGVWFSEDRIIRRPSPGTLPGNTPNPESQAQ
;
A
#
# COMPACT_ATOMS: atom_id res chain seq x y z
N MET A 1 30.04 -35.77 12.73
CA MET A 1 29.46 -35.53 11.39
C MET A 1 30.27 -34.41 10.77
N SER A 2 31.30 -34.76 10.01
CA SER A 2 32.14 -33.81 9.28
C SER A 2 31.33 -33.31 8.09
N LEU A 3 31.22 -31.99 7.91
CA LEU A 3 30.60 -31.42 6.73
C LEU A 3 31.58 -31.58 5.57
N GLU A 4 31.15 -32.27 4.52
CA GLU A 4 31.94 -32.41 3.30
C GLU A 4 32.00 -31.06 2.58
N PRO A 5 33.06 -30.77 1.78
CA PRO A 5 33.14 -29.52 1.01
C PRO A 5 31.90 -29.27 0.13
N GLY A 6 31.26 -30.34 -0.34
CA GLY A 6 30.00 -30.27 -1.08
C GLY A 6 28.82 -29.72 -0.25
N ASP A 7 28.73 -30.09 1.02
CA ASP A 7 27.68 -29.61 1.93
C ASP A 7 27.81 -28.10 2.18
N ILE A 8 29.06 -27.63 2.30
CA ILE A 8 29.36 -26.20 2.48
C ILE A 8 28.91 -25.40 1.25
N ILE A 9 29.21 -25.88 0.04
CA ILE A 9 28.79 -25.23 -1.21
C ILE A 9 27.26 -25.17 -1.30
N VAL A 10 26.57 -26.28 -0.99
CA VAL A 10 25.10 -26.33 -1.00
C VAL A 10 24.51 -25.34 0.02
N LEU A 11 25.06 -25.26 1.22
CA LEU A 11 24.62 -24.31 2.25
C LEU A 11 24.83 -22.86 1.81
N VAL A 12 25.96 -22.54 1.17
CA VAL A 12 26.24 -21.19 0.65
C VAL A 12 25.26 -20.82 -0.45
N ILE A 13 24.98 -21.72 -1.39
CA ILE A 13 24.01 -21.48 -2.47
C ILE A 13 22.61 -21.28 -1.90
N ALA A 14 22.19 -22.11 -0.95
CA ALA A 14 20.88 -22.00 -0.30
C ALA A 14 20.73 -20.69 0.47
N ALA A 15 21.75 -20.29 1.24
CA ALA A 15 21.76 -19.03 1.96
C ALA A 15 21.73 -17.83 1.00
N PHE A 16 22.50 -17.88 -0.09
CA PHE A 16 22.48 -16.83 -1.12
C PHE A 16 21.11 -16.72 -1.79
N ALA A 17 20.51 -17.83 -2.20
CA ALA A 17 19.18 -17.86 -2.79
C ALA A 17 18.11 -17.31 -1.85
N LEU A 18 18.20 -17.61 -0.55
CA LEU A 18 17.32 -17.08 0.47
C LEU A 18 17.45 -15.55 0.57
N VAL A 19 18.67 -15.03 0.67
CA VAL A 19 18.93 -13.58 0.73
C VAL A 19 18.41 -12.89 -0.52
N VAL A 20 18.71 -13.42 -1.71
CA VAL A 20 18.21 -12.89 -2.98
C VAL A 20 16.68 -12.89 -3.02
N GLY A 21 16.03 -13.98 -2.60
CA GLY A 21 14.57 -14.06 -2.52
C GLY A 21 13.96 -13.01 -1.59
N ILE A 22 14.57 -12.77 -0.42
CA ILE A 22 14.15 -11.72 0.52
C ILE A 22 14.35 -10.33 -0.12
N CYS A 23 15.49 -10.08 -0.75
CA CYS A 23 15.74 -8.82 -1.45
C CYS A 23 14.71 -8.57 -2.55
N LEU A 24 14.47 -9.55 -3.43
CA LEU A 24 13.46 -9.44 -4.50
C LEU A 24 12.08 -9.13 -3.93
N ARG A 25 11.68 -9.81 -2.85
CA ARG A 25 10.39 -9.56 -2.17
C ARG A 25 10.27 -8.12 -1.65
N LEU A 26 11.33 -7.59 -1.04
CA LEU A 26 11.36 -6.21 -0.54
C LEU A 26 11.37 -5.18 -1.67
N LEU A 27 12.08 -5.46 -2.77
CA LEU A 27 12.14 -4.59 -3.94
C LEU A 27 10.79 -4.55 -4.69
N SER A 28 10.12 -5.69 -4.87
CA SER A 28 8.77 -5.73 -5.47
C SER A 28 7.78 -4.86 -4.71
N GLY A 29 7.79 -4.91 -3.37
CA GLY A 29 6.92 -4.04 -2.56
C GLY A 29 7.19 -2.54 -2.73
N LYS A 30 8.44 -2.15 -2.97
CA LYS A 30 8.80 -0.73 -3.22
C LYS A 30 8.41 -0.25 -4.62
N LEU A 31 8.55 -1.09 -5.63
CA LEU A 31 8.17 -0.76 -7.01
C LEU A 31 6.66 -0.55 -7.13
N ASP A 32 5.88 -1.42 -6.50
CA ASP A 32 4.42 -1.31 -6.54
C ASP A 32 3.93 -0.08 -5.77
N ARG A 33 4.58 0.27 -4.64
CA ARG A 33 4.32 1.53 -3.94
C ARG A 33 4.51 2.75 -4.85
N ARG A 34 5.63 2.85 -5.57
CA ARG A 34 5.90 3.99 -6.45
C ARG A 34 4.88 4.11 -7.57
N ARG A 35 4.46 2.98 -8.15
CA ARG A 35 3.45 2.98 -9.23
C ARG A 35 2.09 3.47 -8.74
N VAL A 36 1.65 3.01 -7.55
CA VAL A 36 0.41 3.47 -6.94
C VAL A 36 0.51 4.94 -6.52
N GLU A 37 1.62 5.34 -5.91
CA GLU A 37 1.86 6.72 -5.49
C GLU A 37 1.83 7.70 -6.66
N TYR A 38 2.46 7.35 -7.79
CA TYR A 38 2.39 8.16 -9.01
C TYR A 38 0.95 8.33 -9.51
N PHE A 39 0.16 7.26 -9.46
CA PHE A 39 -1.22 7.27 -9.92
C PHE A 39 -2.15 8.07 -8.98
N VAL A 40 -1.98 7.94 -7.67
CA VAL A 40 -2.76 8.67 -6.66
C VAL A 40 -2.40 10.16 -6.68
N ASN A 41 -1.09 10.49 -6.71
CA ASN A 41 -0.65 11.89 -6.82
C ASN A 41 -1.09 12.53 -8.15
N GLY A 42 -1.20 11.76 -9.23
CA GLY A 42 -1.72 12.24 -10.52
C GLY A 42 -3.17 12.71 -10.48
N ARG A 43 -3.98 12.24 -9.52
CA ARG A 43 -5.35 12.73 -9.27
C ARG A 43 -5.42 13.94 -8.34
N GLY A 44 -4.30 14.27 -7.69
CA GLY A 44 -4.21 15.28 -6.64
C GLY A 44 -4.60 14.77 -5.25
N ASP A 45 -4.65 13.45 -5.08
CA ASP A 45 -4.89 12.79 -3.80
C ASP A 45 -3.54 12.39 -3.16
N LYS A 46 -3.51 12.19 -1.83
CA LYS A 46 -2.27 11.85 -1.11
C LYS A 46 -2.29 10.41 -0.64
N LEU A 47 -1.34 9.59 -1.08
CA LEU A 47 -1.20 8.21 -0.60
C LEU A 47 -0.68 8.20 0.85
N LEU A 48 -1.46 7.60 1.77
CA LEU A 48 -1.10 7.44 3.18
C LEU A 48 -0.39 6.11 3.45
N SER A 49 -0.93 5.02 2.90
CA SER A 49 -0.35 3.68 3.10
C SER A 49 -0.67 2.75 1.93
N ILE A 50 0.23 1.79 1.70
CA ILE A 50 0.01 0.66 0.80
C ILE A 50 0.42 -0.61 1.53
N GLN A 51 -0.46 -1.60 1.51
CA GLN A 51 -0.23 -2.91 2.10
C GLN A 51 -0.55 -3.99 1.08
N TRP A 52 0.34 -4.96 0.96
CA TRP A 52 0.09 -6.11 0.10
C TRP A 52 -0.98 -7.00 0.75
N ALA A 53 -2.03 -7.31 -0.01
CA ALA A 53 -3.18 -8.08 0.44
C ALA A 53 -3.27 -9.39 -0.35
N PRO A 54 -2.48 -10.42 0.00
CA PRO A 54 -2.50 -11.72 -0.68
C PRO A 54 -3.84 -12.47 -0.55
N PHE A 55 -4.73 -12.01 0.34
CA PHE A 55 -6.08 -12.52 0.55
C PHE A 55 -7.15 -11.43 0.33
N GLY A 56 -6.83 -10.39 -0.44
CA GLY A 56 -7.82 -9.39 -0.82
C GLY A 56 -8.93 -9.98 -1.70
N PRO A 57 -10.04 -9.25 -1.88
CA PRO A 57 -11.03 -9.61 -2.89
C PRO A 57 -10.33 -9.82 -4.25
N TRP A 58 -10.69 -10.89 -4.96
CA TRP A 58 -10.09 -11.33 -6.24
C TRP A 58 -8.63 -11.81 -6.20
N ALA A 59 -8.06 -12.13 -5.03
CA ALA A 59 -6.74 -12.75 -4.92
C ALA A 59 -6.71 -14.25 -5.34
N LEU A 60 -7.88 -14.85 -5.62
CA LEU A 60 -7.98 -16.23 -6.09
C LEU A 60 -7.63 -16.33 -7.58
N GLY A 61 -6.43 -16.82 -7.89
CA GLY A 61 -6.14 -17.49 -9.17
C GLY A 61 -5.40 -16.67 -10.23
N GLU A 62 -5.20 -15.37 -10.07
CA GLU A 62 -4.45 -14.56 -11.04
C GLU A 62 -3.11 -14.07 -10.50
N ARG A 63 -2.08 -14.06 -11.36
CA ARG A 63 -0.70 -13.57 -11.09
C ARG A 63 -0.61 -12.04 -10.90
N SER A 64 -1.64 -11.45 -10.31
CA SER A 64 -1.77 -10.01 -10.10
C SER A 64 -1.72 -9.70 -8.61
N GLY A 65 -0.80 -8.84 -8.20
CA GLY A 65 -0.74 -8.36 -6.82
C GLY A 65 -1.97 -7.53 -6.48
N VAL A 66 -2.71 -7.95 -5.45
CA VAL A 66 -3.76 -7.14 -4.83
C VAL A 66 -3.14 -6.38 -3.67
N TYR A 67 -3.34 -5.06 -3.67
CA TYR A 67 -2.84 -4.14 -2.67
C TYR A 67 -4.02 -3.41 -2.04
N GLN A 68 -4.02 -3.28 -0.72
CA GLN A 68 -4.91 -2.36 -0.03
C GLN A 68 -4.19 -1.04 0.13
N ILE A 69 -4.83 0.05 -0.28
CA ILE A 69 -4.29 1.39 -0.17
C ILE A 69 -5.16 2.24 0.74
N ARG A 70 -4.54 3.21 1.40
CA ARG A 70 -5.23 4.33 2.03
C ARG A 70 -4.76 5.62 1.42
N TYR A 71 -5.68 6.49 1.04
CA TYR A 71 -5.36 7.79 0.48
C TYR A 71 -6.26 8.86 1.08
N LEU A 72 -5.76 10.10 1.07
CA LEU A 72 -6.48 11.27 1.52
C LEU A 72 -6.93 12.05 0.27
N ASP A 73 -8.21 12.34 0.19
CA ASP A 73 -8.76 13.18 -0.88
C ASP A 73 -8.47 14.68 -0.63
N LYS A 74 -8.88 15.52 -1.56
CA LYS A 74 -8.74 16.99 -1.44
C LYS A 74 -9.63 17.60 -0.36
N GLU A 75 -10.68 16.89 0.05
CA GLU A 75 -11.64 17.32 1.08
C GLU A 75 -11.18 16.94 2.49
N GLY A 76 -10.09 16.18 2.61
CA GLY A 76 -9.52 15.70 3.87
C GLY A 76 -10.10 14.37 4.36
N CYS A 77 -10.90 13.68 3.55
CA CYS A 77 -11.43 12.36 3.84
C CYS A 77 -10.36 11.28 3.61
N GLU A 78 -10.29 10.31 4.51
CA GLU A 78 -9.47 9.11 4.36
C GLU A 78 -10.29 8.00 3.70
N HIS A 79 -9.80 7.57 2.54
CA HIS A 79 -10.37 6.51 1.73
C HIS A 79 -9.54 5.24 1.85
N GLN A 80 -10.20 4.08 1.93
CA GLN A 80 -9.62 2.77 1.66
C GLN A 80 -10.06 2.31 0.28
N ALA A 81 -9.13 1.81 -0.51
CA ALA A 81 -9.45 1.10 -1.73
C ALA A 81 -8.56 -0.13 -1.90
N TYR A 82 -9.06 -1.11 -2.64
CA TYR A 82 -8.24 -2.19 -3.14
C TYR A 82 -7.77 -1.85 -4.55
N VAL A 83 -6.47 -2.02 -4.77
CA VAL A 83 -5.80 -1.77 -6.03
C VAL A 83 -5.20 -3.07 -6.56
N LYS A 84 -5.60 -3.43 -7.77
CA LYS A 84 -4.99 -4.54 -8.51
C LYS A 84 -3.95 -3.95 -9.46
N THR A 85 -2.68 -4.31 -9.26
CA THR A 85 -1.61 -3.94 -10.19
C THR A 85 -1.40 -5.09 -11.16
N SER A 86 -1.80 -4.90 -12.42
CA SER A 86 -1.46 -5.83 -13.51
C SER A 86 -0.37 -5.22 -14.38
N LEU A 87 0.65 -6.01 -14.72
CA LEU A 87 1.76 -5.58 -15.59
C LEU A 87 1.30 -5.23 -17.02
N ILE A 88 0.14 -5.74 -17.46
CA ILE A 88 -0.34 -5.63 -18.85
C ILE A 88 -1.50 -4.62 -19.00
N ASN A 89 -2.41 -4.52 -18.02
CA ASN A 89 -3.68 -3.78 -18.17
C ASN A 89 -3.85 -2.55 -17.24
N GLY A 90 -2.77 -2.08 -16.62
CA GLY A 90 -2.79 -0.88 -15.76
C GLY A 90 -3.22 -1.14 -14.30
N VAL A 91 -3.76 -0.10 -13.67
CA VAL A 91 -4.10 -0.06 -12.24
C VAL A 91 -5.62 0.01 -12.08
N TRP A 92 -6.23 -1.02 -11.51
CA TRP A 92 -7.67 -1.07 -11.27
C TRP A 92 -7.96 -0.79 -9.80
N PHE A 93 -8.86 0.16 -9.55
CA PHE A 93 -9.38 0.49 -8.23
C PHE A 93 -10.74 -0.19 -8.07
N SER A 94 -10.96 -0.85 -6.94
CA SER A 94 -12.26 -1.40 -6.59
C SER A 94 -12.50 -1.26 -5.08
N GLU A 95 -13.78 -1.15 -4.71
CA GLU A 95 -14.27 -0.84 -3.36
C GLU A 95 -13.59 0.38 -2.72
N ASP A 96 -13.93 1.58 -3.21
CA ASP A 96 -13.63 2.81 -2.47
C ASP A 96 -14.60 2.93 -1.28
N ARG A 97 -14.05 2.95 -0.06
CA ARG A 97 -14.80 3.17 1.17
C ARG A 97 -14.14 4.27 1.97
N ILE A 98 -14.92 5.28 2.34
CA ILE A 98 -14.49 6.32 3.28
C ILE A 98 -14.40 5.70 4.68
N ILE A 99 -13.19 5.63 5.22
CA ILE A 99 -12.91 5.08 6.56
C ILE A 99 -13.01 6.17 7.61
N ARG A 100 -12.64 7.39 7.23
CA ARG A 100 -12.62 8.54 8.14
C ARG A 100 -13.00 9.79 7.38
N ARG A 101 -14.01 10.50 7.88
CA ARG A 101 -14.24 11.90 7.50
C ARG A 101 -13.49 12.81 8.45
N PRO A 102 -12.97 13.95 7.98
CA PRO A 102 -12.42 14.96 8.86
C PRO A 102 -13.54 15.42 9.81
N SER A 103 -13.25 15.48 11.11
CA SER A 103 -14.19 16.04 12.07
C SER A 103 -14.45 17.52 11.73
N PRO A 104 -15.68 18.03 11.88
CA PRO A 104 -16.06 19.39 11.47
C PRO A 104 -15.29 20.55 12.17
N GLY A 105 -14.31 20.26 13.04
CA GLY A 105 -13.46 21.23 13.70
C GLY A 105 -12.06 21.42 13.08
N THR A 106 -11.70 20.74 11.97
CA THR A 106 -10.35 20.83 11.37
C THR A 106 -10.34 21.47 9.98
N LEU A 107 -11.25 22.41 9.71
CA LEU A 107 -11.05 23.35 8.61
C LEU A 107 -10.11 24.47 9.08
N PRO A 108 -8.97 24.74 8.40
CA PRO A 108 -8.14 25.88 8.71
C PRO A 108 -8.93 27.16 8.37
N GLY A 109 -9.68 27.67 9.33
CA GLY A 109 -10.56 28.82 9.17
C GLY A 109 -11.76 28.89 10.12
N ASN A 110 -12.08 27.82 10.86
CA ASN A 110 -13.18 27.85 11.83
C ASN A 110 -12.64 27.83 13.27
N THR A 111 -12.01 28.92 13.70
CA THR A 111 -11.93 29.23 15.14
C THR A 111 -13.36 29.38 15.65
N PRO A 112 -13.83 28.57 16.61
CA PRO A 112 -15.13 28.77 17.22
C PRO A 112 -15.09 30.15 17.88
N ASN A 113 -15.94 31.08 17.43
CA ASN A 113 -16.12 32.34 18.13
C ASN A 113 -16.66 32.01 19.54
N PRO A 114 -15.96 32.36 20.63
CA PRO A 114 -16.42 32.07 21.99
C PRO A 114 -17.76 32.72 22.35
N GLU A 115 -18.30 33.61 21.52
CA GLU A 115 -19.58 34.29 21.75
C GLU A 115 -20.83 33.45 21.50
N SER A 116 -20.74 32.29 20.81
CA SER A 116 -21.95 31.50 20.46
C SER A 116 -22.45 30.56 21.56
N GLN A 117 -21.89 30.61 22.78
CA GLN A 117 -22.33 29.79 23.93
C GLN A 117 -23.01 30.59 25.05
N ALA A 118 -23.31 31.86 24.80
CA ALA A 118 -24.04 32.71 25.74
C ALA A 118 -25.34 33.24 25.13
N GLN A 119 -26.24 32.33 24.73
CA GLN A 119 -27.68 32.62 24.51
C GLN A 119 -28.53 31.46 25.01
#